data_AF-A0A4U9DCD1-F1
#
_entry.id   AF-A0A4U9DCD1-F1
#
_cell.length_a   1.000
_cell.length_b   1.000
_cell.length_c   1.000
_cell.angle_alpha   90.00
_cell.angle_beta   90.00
_cell.angle_gamma   90.00
#
_symmetry.space_group_name_H-M   'P 1'
#
loop_
_entity.id
_entity.type
_entity.pdbx_description
1 polymer ?
#
loop_
_entity_poly.entity_id
_entity_poly.type
_entity_poly.pdbx_seq_one_letter_code
_entity_poly.pdbx_strand_id
1 'polypeptide(L)'
;MHCALYDAGRCRSCQWLELPPEQQLADKMADLRSLLAERPVATWCEPVSGPEAGFRNKAKMVVSGSVERPLLGMLHRDGNPEDLTDCPLYPASFAPVFALLKPFIARAGLHALSGGPPTRRAEVSAAHRKPPRRRHDAALCAAL
;
A
#
# COMPACT_ATOMS: atom_id res chain seq x y z
N MET A 1 7.96 -9.98 -7.37
CA MET A 1 6.91 -10.44 -6.43
C MET A 1 5.64 -10.84 -7.19
N HIS A 2 4.90 -11.88 -6.76
CA HIS A 2 3.65 -12.33 -7.39
C HIS A 2 2.42 -11.79 -6.64
N CYS A 3 1.39 -11.33 -7.37
CA CYS A 3 0.15 -10.80 -6.80
C CYS A 3 -1.07 -11.23 -7.65
N ALA A 4 -1.86 -12.18 -7.14
CA ALA A 4 -3.00 -12.72 -7.87
C ALA A 4 -4.05 -11.68 -8.29
N LEU A 5 -4.27 -10.62 -7.48
CA LEU A 5 -5.20 -9.54 -7.81
C LEU A 5 -4.69 -8.67 -8.96
N TYR A 6 -3.38 -8.49 -9.07
CA TYR A 6 -2.78 -7.78 -10.19
C TYR A 6 -2.85 -8.64 -11.45
N ASP A 7 -2.52 -9.92 -11.36
CA ASP A 7 -2.57 -10.84 -12.51
C ASP A 7 -4.00 -10.96 -13.06
N ALA A 8 -5.01 -10.96 -12.17
CA ALA A 8 -6.43 -10.96 -12.54
C ALA A 8 -6.96 -9.59 -13.02
N GLY A 9 -6.14 -8.53 -13.02
CA GLY A 9 -6.56 -7.17 -13.40
C GLY A 9 -7.52 -6.48 -12.44
N ARG A 10 -7.71 -7.05 -11.24
CA ARG A 10 -8.60 -6.57 -10.19
C ARG A 10 -7.97 -5.50 -9.30
N CYS A 11 -6.64 -5.36 -9.30
CA CYS A 11 -5.97 -4.28 -8.59
C CYS A 11 -4.78 -3.73 -9.37
N ARG A 12 -4.73 -2.41 -9.55
CA ARG A 12 -3.64 -1.69 -10.24
C ARG A 12 -2.93 -0.67 -9.36
N SER A 13 -3.02 -0.81 -8.04
CA SER A 13 -2.34 0.10 -7.11
C SER A 13 -0.80 -0.01 -7.16
N CYS A 14 -0.26 -1.15 -7.61
CA CYS A 14 1.18 -1.37 -7.77
C CYS A 14 1.58 -1.12 -9.22
N GLN A 15 1.90 0.14 -9.56
CA GLN A 15 2.16 0.56 -10.95
C GLN A 15 3.33 -0.19 -11.60
N TRP A 16 4.38 -0.52 -10.84
CA TRP A 16 5.65 -1.05 -11.37
C TRP A 16 5.87 -2.52 -11.00
N LEU A 17 4.80 -3.27 -10.70
CA LEU A 17 4.94 -4.66 -10.23
C LEU A 17 5.68 -5.57 -11.21
N GLU A 18 5.52 -5.30 -12.51
CA GLU A 18 6.12 -6.06 -13.61
C GLU A 18 7.60 -5.73 -13.85
N LEU A 19 8.10 -4.61 -13.29
CA LEU A 19 9.47 -4.19 -13.46
C LEU A 19 10.36 -4.84 -12.38
N PRO A 20 11.52 -5.43 -12.75
CA PRO A 20 12.51 -5.85 -11.78
C PRO A 20 12.94 -4.69 -10.86
N PRO A 21 13.21 -4.93 -9.57
CA PRO A 21 13.56 -3.85 -8.63
C PRO A 21 14.73 -2.96 -9.10
N GLU A 22 15.73 -3.54 -9.77
CA GLU A 22 16.87 -2.81 -10.32
C GLU A 22 16.44 -1.79 -11.39
N GLN A 23 15.51 -2.16 -12.27
CA GLN A 23 14.96 -1.26 -13.28
C GLN A 23 14.12 -0.17 -12.62
N GLN A 24 13.32 -0.52 -11.61
CA GLN A 24 12.56 0.47 -10.84
C GLN A 24 13.49 1.51 -10.19
N LEU A 25 14.64 1.10 -9.66
CA LEU A 25 15.58 2.04 -9.05
C LEU A 25 16.26 2.91 -10.10
N ALA A 26 16.66 2.33 -11.23
CA ALA A 26 17.26 3.05 -12.34
C ALA A 26 16.31 4.13 -12.89
N ASP A 27 15.04 3.78 -13.13
CA ASP A 27 14.02 4.69 -13.65
C ASP A 27 13.73 5.82 -12.65
N LYS A 28 13.56 5.51 -11.36
CA LYS A 28 13.40 6.53 -10.31
C LYS A 28 14.58 7.50 -10.23
N MET A 29 15.80 7.00 -10.41
CA MET A 29 17.00 7.84 -10.41
C MET A 29 17.11 8.71 -11.65
N ALA A 30 16.74 8.18 -12.82
CA ALA A 30 16.68 8.96 -14.06
C ALA A 30 15.64 10.08 -13.94
N ASP A 31 14.44 9.77 -13.44
CA ASP A 31 13.37 10.74 -13.19
C ASP A 31 13.81 11.81 -12.19
N LEU A 32 14.45 11.40 -11.07
CA LEU A 32 14.95 12.34 -10.07
C LEU A 32 16.01 13.29 -10.63
N ARG A 33 16.95 12.79 -11.45
CA ARG A 33 17.95 13.62 -12.12
C ARG A 33 17.32 14.62 -13.07
N SER A 34 16.29 14.21 -13.81
CA SER A 34 15.52 15.09 -14.70
C SER A 34 14.82 16.20 -13.91
N LEU A 35 14.11 15.85 -12.82
CA LEU A 35 13.40 16.80 -11.97
C LEU A 35 14.32 17.83 -11.29
N LEU A 36 15.60 17.47 -11.06
CA LEU A 36 16.59 18.32 -10.41
C LEU A 36 17.62 18.91 -11.38
N ALA A 37 17.41 18.83 -12.68
CA ALA A 37 18.38 19.28 -13.69
C ALA A 37 18.82 20.76 -13.53
N GLU A 38 17.92 21.62 -13.03
CA GLU A 38 18.20 23.04 -12.80
C GLU A 38 18.74 23.37 -11.39
N ARG A 39 19.01 22.34 -10.57
CA ARG A 39 19.50 22.50 -9.20
C ARG A 39 20.88 21.86 -9.07
N PRO A 40 21.88 22.54 -8.48
CA PRO A 40 23.16 21.92 -8.23
C PRO A 40 22.99 20.81 -7.20
N VAL A 41 23.33 19.58 -7.59
CA VAL A 41 23.40 18.41 -6.70
C VAL A 41 24.86 17.98 -6.60
N ALA A 42 25.47 18.19 -5.43
CA ALA A 42 26.89 17.92 -5.22
C ALA A 42 27.23 16.42 -5.32
N THR A 43 26.33 15.53 -4.88
CA THR A 43 26.57 14.08 -4.89
C THR A 43 25.27 13.32 -5.07
N TRP A 44 25.30 12.35 -5.98
CA TRP A 44 24.24 11.36 -6.14
C TRP A 44 24.62 10.09 -5.38
N CYS A 45 23.87 9.75 -4.34
CA CYS A 45 24.06 8.51 -3.59
C CYS A 45 23.41 7.32 -4.31
N GLU A 46 23.91 6.12 -4.00
CA GLU A 46 23.29 4.88 -4.46
C GLU A 46 21.87 4.68 -3.89
N PRO A 47 20.90 4.22 -4.69
CA PRO A 47 19.55 3.95 -4.21
C PRO A 47 19.52 2.86 -3.15
N VAL A 48 18.74 3.10 -2.09
CA VAL A 48 18.50 2.09 -1.05
C VAL A 48 17.21 1.34 -1.35
N SER A 49 17.29 0.01 -1.44
CA SER A 49 16.15 -0.87 -1.65
C SER A 49 15.75 -1.61 -0.37
N GLY A 50 14.54 -2.18 -0.37
CA GLY A 50 14.01 -2.99 0.71
C GLY A 50 13.39 -4.27 0.17
N PRO A 51 12.74 -5.07 1.02
CA PRO A 51 12.05 -6.28 0.57
C PRO A 51 10.93 -5.93 -0.41
N GLU A 52 10.68 -6.82 -1.38
CA GLU A 52 9.62 -6.64 -2.38
C GLU A 52 8.20 -6.89 -1.83
N ALA A 53 8.09 -7.51 -0.65
CA ALA A 53 6.83 -7.90 -0.01
C ALA A 53 6.83 -7.53 1.48
N GLY A 54 5.65 -7.48 2.09
CA GLY A 54 5.48 -7.27 3.53
C GLY A 54 5.94 -5.90 4.06
N PHE A 55 6.30 -4.95 3.19
CA PHE A 55 6.87 -3.67 3.59
C PHE A 55 5.83 -2.62 4.00
N ARG A 56 4.54 -2.83 3.67
CA ARG A 56 3.45 -1.91 3.99
C ARG A 56 2.94 -2.16 5.40
N ASN A 57 3.43 -1.34 6.32
CA ASN A 57 3.12 -1.48 7.75
C ASN A 57 1.79 -0.82 8.17
N LYS A 58 1.05 -0.19 7.27
CA LYS A 58 -0.29 0.37 7.53
C LYS A 58 -1.26 -0.02 6.42
N ALA A 59 -2.35 -0.68 6.80
CA ALA A 59 -3.54 -0.82 5.97
C ALA A 59 -4.51 0.29 6.34
N LYS A 60 -4.95 1.06 5.35
CA LYS A 60 -6.12 1.93 5.45
C LYS A 60 -7.06 1.47 4.35
N MET A 61 -8.23 0.97 4.73
CA MET A 61 -9.16 0.30 3.81
C MET A 61 -10.57 0.82 4.01
N VAL A 62 -11.32 0.86 2.92
CA VAL A 62 -12.76 1.08 2.95
C VAL A 62 -13.44 -0.23 3.34
N VAL A 63 -14.41 -0.15 4.24
CA VAL A 63 -15.32 -1.25 4.53
C VAL A 63 -16.43 -1.23 3.50
N SER A 64 -16.64 -2.34 2.79
CA SER A 64 -17.64 -2.48 1.73
C SER A 64 -18.23 -3.90 1.75
N GLY A 65 -18.99 -4.30 0.73
CA GLY A 65 -19.70 -5.58 0.73
C GLY A 65 -20.99 -5.54 1.56
N SER A 66 -21.48 -6.71 1.94
CA SER A 66 -22.69 -6.82 2.78
C SER A 66 -22.35 -6.84 4.27
N VAL A 67 -23.36 -6.63 5.11
CA VAL A 67 -23.21 -6.72 6.58
C VAL A 67 -22.62 -8.06 7.01
N GLU A 68 -23.09 -9.16 6.41
CA GLU A 68 -22.64 -10.52 6.74
C GLU A 68 -21.30 -10.90 6.10
N ARG A 69 -20.89 -10.20 5.04
CA ARG A 69 -19.65 -10.46 4.30
C ARG A 69 -18.94 -9.14 3.98
N PRO A 70 -18.37 -8.48 5.00
CA PRO A 70 -17.65 -7.23 4.79
C PRO A 70 -16.35 -7.48 4.03
N LEU A 71 -16.09 -6.65 3.04
CA LEU A 71 -14.85 -6.60 2.29
C LEU A 71 -14.00 -5.44 2.79
N LEU A 72 -12.70 -5.68 2.98
CA LEU A 72 -11.75 -4.68 3.44
C LEU A 72 -10.76 -4.39 2.31
N GLY A 73 -10.89 -3.23 1.68
CA GLY A 73 -9.99 -2.89 0.60
C GLY A 73 -10.30 -1.57 -0.05
N MET A 74 -10.54 -1.61 -1.36
CA MET A 74 -10.77 -0.42 -2.18
C MET A 74 -12.10 -0.50 -2.90
N LEU A 75 -12.59 0.66 -3.33
CA LEU A 75 -13.68 0.76 -4.29
C LEU A 75 -13.07 1.16 -5.63
N HIS A 76 -13.41 0.41 -6.66
CA HIS A 76 -13.15 0.80 -8.04
C HIS A 76 -13.99 2.04 -8.41
N ARG A 77 -13.62 2.69 -9.51
CA ARG A 77 -14.33 3.90 -9.99
C ARG A 77 -15.77 3.64 -10.38
N ASP A 78 -16.08 2.41 -10.79
CA ASP A 78 -17.41 1.91 -11.11
C ASP A 78 -18.22 1.52 -9.85
N GLY A 79 -17.63 1.63 -8.65
CA GLY A 79 -18.27 1.29 -7.38
C GLY A 79 -18.10 -0.17 -6.96
N ASN A 80 -17.46 -1.01 -7.77
CA ASN A 80 -17.22 -2.41 -7.38
C ASN A 80 -16.18 -2.48 -6.25
N PRO A 81 -16.46 -3.22 -5.16
CA PRO A 81 -15.50 -3.40 -4.09
C PRO A 81 -14.48 -4.49 -4.42
N GLU A 82 -13.25 -4.29 -3.94
CA GLU A 82 -12.18 -5.28 -4.03
C GLU A 82 -11.58 -5.54 -2.65
N ASP A 83 -11.42 -6.82 -2.32
CA ASP A 83 -10.89 -7.26 -1.03
C ASP A 83 -9.36 -7.34 -1.11
N LEU A 84 -8.68 -6.60 -0.26
CA LEU A 84 -7.22 -6.48 -0.27
C LEU A 84 -6.58 -7.17 0.93
N THR A 85 -7.29 -8.03 1.66
CA THR A 85 -6.71 -8.68 2.85
C THR A 85 -5.58 -9.66 2.55
N ASP A 86 -5.50 -10.17 1.32
CA ASP A 86 -4.42 -11.06 0.85
C ASP A 86 -3.34 -10.31 0.06
N CYS A 87 -3.31 -8.98 0.14
CA CYS A 87 -2.31 -8.18 -0.56
C CYS A 87 -0.89 -8.51 -0.04
N PRO A 88 0.05 -8.93 -0.91
CA PRO A 88 1.40 -9.37 -0.51
C PRO A 88 2.28 -8.24 0.06
N LEU A 89 1.81 -6.99 -0.03
CA LEU A 89 2.48 -5.85 0.59
C LEU A 89 2.32 -5.83 2.11
N TYR A 90 1.29 -6.47 2.66
CA TYR A 90 1.06 -6.51 4.09
C TYR A 90 1.91 -7.60 4.75
N PRO A 91 2.52 -7.32 5.92
CA PRO A 91 3.27 -8.33 6.66
C PRO A 91 2.33 -9.44 7.17
N ALA A 92 2.87 -10.64 7.41
CA ALA A 92 2.10 -11.80 7.88
C ALA A 92 1.27 -11.53 9.15
N SER A 93 1.70 -10.59 10.00
CA SER A 93 0.96 -10.18 11.20
C SER A 93 -0.41 -9.54 10.90
N PHE A 94 -0.69 -9.13 9.67
CA PHE A 94 -1.97 -8.54 9.29
C PHE A 94 -3.06 -9.59 9.05
N ALA A 95 -2.72 -10.78 8.56
CA ALA A 95 -3.69 -11.85 8.32
C ALA A 95 -4.58 -12.14 9.56
N PRO A 96 -4.02 -12.36 10.78
CA PRO A 96 -4.86 -12.57 11.97
C PRO A 96 -5.68 -11.33 12.35
N VAL A 97 -5.16 -10.12 12.11
CA VAL A 97 -5.89 -8.87 12.38
C VAL A 97 -7.11 -8.77 11.45
N PHE A 98 -6.97 -9.06 10.16
CA PHE A 98 -8.08 -9.07 9.21
C PHE A 98 -9.12 -10.15 9.52
N ALA A 99 -8.66 -11.33 9.93
CA ALA A 99 -9.55 -12.42 10.35
C ALA A 99 -10.40 -12.05 11.58
N LEU A 100 -9.90 -11.16 12.46
CA LEU A 100 -10.65 -10.63 13.61
C LEU A 100 -11.56 -9.46 13.22
N LEU A 101 -11.07 -8.57 12.35
CA LEU A 101 -11.80 -7.36 11.95
C LEU A 101 -13.06 -7.68 11.14
N LYS A 102 -13.02 -8.60 10.17
CA LYS A 102 -14.20 -8.92 9.33
C LYS A 102 -15.41 -9.37 10.18
N PRO A 103 -15.29 -10.35 11.10
CA PRO A 103 -16.40 -10.73 11.97
C PRO A 103 -16.81 -9.64 12.96
N PHE A 104 -15.86 -8.84 13.46
CA PHE A 104 -16.18 -7.74 14.37
C PHE A 104 -17.06 -6.68 13.67
N ILE A 105 -16.67 -6.29 12.45
CA ILE A 105 -17.41 -5.33 11.62
C ILE A 105 -18.81 -5.85 11.30
N ALA A 106 -18.91 -7.13 10.93
CA ALA A 106 -20.19 -7.78 10.66
C ALA A 106 -21.12 -7.74 11.88
N ARG A 107 -20.63 -8.17 13.06
CA ARG A 107 -21.41 -8.15 14.31
C ARG A 107 -21.79 -6.75 14.76
N ALA A 108 -20.93 -5.76 14.51
CA ALA A 108 -21.20 -4.37 14.86
C ALA A 108 -22.14 -3.66 13.86
N GLY A 109 -22.55 -4.32 12.77
CA GLY A 109 -23.40 -3.73 11.73
C GLY A 109 -22.74 -2.55 11.00
N LEU A 110 -21.40 -2.46 11.06
CA LEU A 110 -20.63 -1.35 10.49
C LEU A 110 -20.53 -1.54 8.98
N HIS A 111 -21.48 -0.98 8.23
CA HIS A 111 -21.49 -1.04 6.77
C HIS A 111 -21.16 0.33 6.17
N ALA A 112 -20.54 0.34 4.98
CA ALA A 112 -20.66 1.51 4.12
C ALA A 112 -22.10 1.57 3.63
N LEU A 113 -22.80 2.66 3.93
CA LEU A 113 -24.14 2.93 3.40
C LEU A 113 -24.11 2.78 1.87
N SER A 114 -24.77 1.76 1.35
CA SER A 114 -24.96 1.59 -0.08
C SER A 114 -26.08 2.56 -0.50
N GLY A 115 -25.74 3.66 -1.19
CA GLY A 115 -26.73 4.53 -1.85
C GLY A 115 -26.87 5.99 -1.37
N GLY A 116 -26.00 6.49 -0.47
CA GLY A 116 -26.01 7.90 -0.04
C GLY A 116 -24.82 8.71 -0.57
N PRO A 117 -24.88 10.07 -0.59
CA PRO A 117 -23.74 10.92 -0.92
C PRO A 117 -22.54 10.59 0.00
N PRO A 118 -21.29 10.89 -0.43
CA PRO A 118 -20.05 10.32 0.13
C PRO A 118 -19.64 10.89 1.50
N THR A 119 -20.60 11.21 2.37
CA THR A 119 -20.34 12.00 3.57
C THR A 119 -19.82 11.17 4.75
N ARG A 120 -19.97 9.83 4.75
CA ARG A 120 -19.27 8.94 5.71
C ARG A 120 -18.94 7.57 5.11
N ARG A 121 -17.68 7.37 4.70
CA ARG A 121 -17.13 6.04 4.40
C ARG A 121 -16.64 5.40 5.70
N ALA A 122 -17.09 4.19 5.99
CA ALA A 122 -16.49 3.40 7.05
C ALA A 122 -15.07 3.01 6.61
N GLU A 123 -14.07 3.45 7.36
CA GLU A 123 -12.66 3.16 7.11
C GLU A 123 -12.07 2.41 8.30
N VAL A 124 -11.24 1.41 8.02
CA VAL A 124 -10.48 0.70 9.04
C VAL A 124 -9.00 0.92 8.80
N SER A 125 -8.28 1.21 9.88
CA SER A 125 -6.82 1.34 9.87
C SER A 125 -6.20 0.31 10.80
N ALA A 126 -5.29 -0.51 10.25
CA ALA A 126 -4.44 -1.41 11.01
C ALA A 126 -2.98 -1.01 10.80
N ALA A 127 -2.17 -1.03 11.86
CA ALA A 127 -0.76 -0.68 11.81
C ALA A 127 0.09 -1.77 12.47
N HIS A 128 1.15 -2.19 11.80
CA HIS A 128 2.22 -3.02 12.34
C HIS A 128 3.36 -2.10 12.77
N ARG A 129 3.84 -2.27 14.00
CA ARG A 129 4.99 -1.52 14.50
C ARG A 129 6.23 -1.95 13.74
N LYS A 130 6.81 -1.05 12.95
CA LYS A 130 8.06 -1.32 12.24
C LYS A 130 9.19 -1.46 13.26
N PRO A 131 10.11 -2.44 13.13
CA PRO A 131 11.33 -2.44 13.93
C PRO A 131 12.08 -1.11 13.71
N PRO A 132 12.88 -0.66 14.70
CA PRO A 132 13.71 0.53 14.54
C PRO A 132 14.55 0.35 13.27
N ARG A 133 14.44 1.29 12.32
CA ARG A 133 15.33 1.26 11.15
C ARG A 133 16.75 1.38 11.70
N ARG A 134 17.63 0.42 11.37
CA ARG A 134 19.06 0.68 11.49
C ARG A 134 19.29 1.95 10.67
N ARG A 135 19.80 3.01 11.29
CA ARG A 135 20.42 4.08 10.54
C ARG A 135 21.59 3.39 9.84
N HIS A 136 21.40 2.97 8.59
CA HIS A 136 22.55 2.97 7.71
C HIS A 136 23.03 4.40 7.71
N ASP A 137 24.34 4.61 7.85
CA ASP A 137 24.99 5.90 7.65
C ASP A 137 24.82 6.31 6.18
N ALA A 138 23.57 6.51 5.76
CA ALA A 138 23.24 7.49 4.76
C ALA A 138 23.54 8.82 5.44
N ALA A 139 24.81 9.21 5.38
CA ALA A 139 25.16 10.61 5.38
C ALA A 139 24.15 11.26 4.44
N LEU A 140 23.25 12.06 5.03
CA LEU A 140 22.33 12.89 4.28
C LEU A 140 23.24 13.81 3.47
N CYS A 141 23.59 13.44 2.23
CA CYS A 141 24.41 14.22 1.30
C CYS A 141 23.65 15.46 0.79
N ALA A 142 22.90 16.13 1.68
CA ALA A 142 22.49 17.51 1.51
C ALA A 142 23.63 18.39 2.03
N ALA A 143 24.74 18.43 1.29
CA ALA A 143 25.67 19.55 1.37
C ALA A 143 25.22 20.54 0.29
N LEU A 144 24.73 21.70 0.75
CA LEU A 144 24.79 22.93 -0.03
C LEU A 144 26.27 23.27 -0.29
#